data_AF-A0A9P9FK75-F1
#
_entry.id   AF-A0A9P9FK75-F1
#
_cell.length_a   1.000
_cell.length_b   1.000
_cell.length_c   1.000
_cell.angle_alpha   90.00
_cell.angle_beta   90.00
_cell.angle_gamma   90.00
#
_symmetry.space_group_name_H-M   'P 1'
#
loop_
_entity.id
_entity.type
_entity.pdbx_description
1 polymer ?
#
loop_
_entity_poly.entity_id
_entity_poly.type
_entity_poly.pdbx_seq_one_letter_code
_entity_poly.pdbx_strand_id
1 'polypeptide(L)'
;MAPNNSQSGAVPIDLNVLESQLKLWKAYQREHGRPFPFSTAMYTALSIIMLPGTEPDLDNHNYIGDLQGKDKHSSLSGPDEEETIDPSTGQKRFRVWYNLPGVGGRFPRDGFGFNNGEAAPTFSQKKKAKQFAAKQAMAWLSGSSRSGIPSGSNVEDEAVKEEEKWNCEDDYDVSMNDNDNAKGKGRDEVNGNGGYLRQPPSLQNSPERKKVKIGDAEEQNGASIAPSPQASRAFEKPRSGANTNSSVNENEDAEGASLFKLIEKKCKILGIDPPTYKMKADGAGLWSGQPSLWADGLMPENLGVVQDVSSKAQAKLDMTEQVFAWLVGEEQKRKKDEATMLSSRF
;
A
#
# COMPACT_ATOMS: atom_id res chain seq x y z
N MET A 1 28.70 33.84 -20.85
CA MET A 1 27.95 33.64 -19.59
C MET A 1 27.37 32.23 -19.63
N ALA A 2 27.87 31.33 -18.78
CA ALA A 2 27.47 29.92 -18.78
C ALA A 2 26.25 29.72 -17.87
N PRO A 3 25.27 28.87 -18.25
CA PRO A 3 24.13 28.58 -17.40
C PRO A 3 24.56 27.74 -16.19
N ASN A 4 24.29 28.26 -15.00
CA ASN A 4 24.50 27.57 -13.73
C ASN A 4 23.50 26.41 -13.64
N ASN A 5 24.02 25.19 -13.75
CA ASN A 5 23.27 23.95 -13.58
C ASN A 5 22.91 23.80 -12.09
N SER A 6 21.73 24.28 -11.69
CA SER A 6 21.18 24.04 -10.36
C SER A 6 20.78 22.57 -10.22
N GLN A 7 21.77 21.74 -9.90
CA GLN A 7 21.53 20.38 -9.43
C GLN A 7 20.64 20.49 -8.18
N SER A 8 19.41 19.98 -8.29
CA SER A 8 18.54 19.71 -7.15
C SER A 8 19.33 18.83 -6.18
N GLY A 9 19.78 19.43 -5.07
CA GLY A 9 20.59 18.77 -4.05
C GLY A 9 19.74 17.80 -3.25
N ALA A 10 19.30 16.71 -3.87
CA ALA A 10 18.72 15.60 -3.15
C ALA A 10 19.80 15.04 -2.23
N VAL A 11 19.62 15.21 -0.92
CA VAL A 11 20.52 14.62 0.08
C VAL A 11 20.42 13.10 -0.09
N PRO A 12 21.52 12.40 -0.40
CA PRO A 12 21.49 10.94 -0.53
C PRO A 12 21.06 10.33 0.80
N ILE A 13 20.08 9.44 0.74
CA ILE A 13 19.59 8.71 1.92
C ILE A 13 20.66 7.67 2.29
N ASP A 14 21.23 7.79 3.49
CA ASP A 14 22.14 6.78 4.03
C ASP A 14 21.34 5.52 4.41
N LEU A 15 21.59 4.44 3.68
CA LEU A 15 20.92 3.15 3.89
C LEU A 15 21.18 2.59 5.30
N ASN A 16 22.34 2.87 5.91
CA ASN A 16 22.67 2.38 7.26
C ASN A 16 21.77 3.01 8.33
N VAL A 17 21.40 4.27 8.13
CA VAL A 17 20.46 4.97 9.02
C VAL A 17 19.08 4.34 8.93
N LEU A 18 18.62 4.03 7.72
CA LEU A 18 17.34 3.38 7.49
C LEU A 18 17.29 1.98 8.11
N GLU A 19 18.35 1.17 7.93
CA GLU A 19 18.44 -0.16 8.55
C GLU A 19 18.44 -0.11 10.07
N SER A 20 19.13 0.87 10.65
CA SER A 20 19.18 1.07 12.10
C SER A 20 17.80 1.45 12.66
N GLN A 21 17.06 2.31 11.96
CA GLN A 21 15.67 2.65 12.31
C GLN A 21 14.74 1.45 12.17
N LEU A 22 14.87 0.66 11.12
CA LEU A 22 14.06 -0.54 10.93
C LEU A 22 14.27 -1.57 12.05
N LYS A 23 15.52 -1.77 12.49
CA LYS A 23 15.82 -2.62 13.66
C LYS A 23 15.14 -2.11 14.92
N LEU A 24 15.14 -0.80 15.15
CA LEU A 24 14.47 -0.17 16.29
C LEU A 24 12.95 -0.39 16.24
N TRP A 25 12.32 -0.19 15.09
CA TRP A 25 10.87 -0.39 14.91
C TRP A 25 10.47 -1.85 15.15
N LYS A 26 11.26 -2.81 14.67
CA LYS A 26 11.04 -4.24 14.93
C LYS A 26 11.18 -4.59 16.41
N ALA A 27 12.18 -4.03 17.09
CA ALA A 27 12.37 -4.23 18.53
C ALA A 27 11.17 -3.70 19.34
N TYR A 28 10.68 -2.49 19.00
CA TYR A 28 9.46 -1.93 19.61
C TYR A 28 8.25 -2.85 19.45
N GLN A 29 8.05 -3.39 18.24
CA GLN A 29 6.92 -4.28 17.98
C GLN A 29 7.01 -5.58 18.80
N ARG A 30 8.23 -6.10 19.00
CA ARG A 30 8.47 -7.26 19.86
C ARG A 30 8.15 -6.97 21.33
N GLU A 31 8.52 -5.79 21.83
CA GLU A 31 8.33 -5.41 23.23
C GLU A 31 6.86 -5.10 23.56
N HIS A 32 6.14 -4.46 22.65
CA HIS A 32 4.77 -3.97 22.92
C HIS A 32 3.66 -4.79 22.26
N GLY A 33 4.00 -5.78 21.42
CA GLY A 33 3.01 -6.62 20.73
C GLY A 33 2.12 -5.88 19.73
N ARG A 34 2.52 -4.67 19.31
CA ARG A 34 1.79 -3.81 18.37
C ARG A 34 2.77 -3.10 17.42
N PRO A 35 2.36 -2.76 16.18
CA PRO A 35 3.25 -2.10 15.23
C PRO A 35 3.75 -0.76 15.76
N PHE A 36 4.93 -0.34 15.29
CA PHE A 36 5.51 0.96 15.62
C PHE A 36 4.56 2.08 15.15
N PRO A 37 4.19 3.04 16.02
CA PRO A 37 3.33 4.14 15.62
C PRO A 37 4.11 5.13 14.75
N PHE A 38 3.91 5.07 13.44
CA PHE A 38 4.51 6.06 12.53
C PHE A 38 3.79 7.41 12.62
N SER A 39 4.52 8.50 12.41
CA SER A 39 3.90 9.81 12.25
C SER A 39 3.16 9.89 10.90
N THR A 40 2.21 10.80 10.76
CA THR A 40 1.49 11.03 9.50
C THR A 40 2.45 11.26 8.33
N ALA A 41 3.48 12.07 8.53
CA ALA A 41 4.51 12.33 7.52
C ALA A 41 5.29 11.07 7.14
N MET A 42 5.61 10.21 8.11
CA MET A 42 6.27 8.92 7.84
C MET A 42 5.36 7.96 7.07
N TYR A 43 4.07 7.89 7.40
CA TYR A 43 3.13 7.09 6.63
C TYR A 43 3.01 7.57 5.19
N THR A 44 2.96 8.88 4.95
CA THR A 44 2.95 9.45 3.60
C THR A 44 4.25 9.10 2.84
N ALA A 45 5.40 9.22 3.50
CA ALA A 45 6.68 8.84 2.90
C ALA A 45 6.76 7.33 2.60
N LEU A 46 6.33 6.49 3.54
CA LEU A 46 6.30 5.04 3.38
C LEU A 46 5.29 4.61 2.33
N SER A 47 4.13 5.28 2.19
CA SER A 47 3.16 4.95 1.13
C SER A 47 3.71 5.23 -0.26
N ILE A 48 4.54 6.27 -0.41
CA ILE A 48 5.24 6.57 -1.67
C ILE A 48 6.22 5.45 -2.02
N ILE A 49 6.88 4.85 -1.02
CA ILE A 49 7.91 3.81 -1.22
C ILE A 49 7.30 2.41 -1.34
N MET A 50 6.29 2.08 -0.53
CA MET A 50 5.84 0.71 -0.29
C MET A 50 4.68 0.25 -1.16
N LEU A 51 3.90 1.18 -1.71
CA LEU A 51 2.81 0.81 -2.61
C LEU A 51 3.21 1.17 -4.03
N PRO A 52 3.65 0.20 -4.85
CA PRO A 52 3.43 0.31 -6.28
C PRO A 52 1.93 0.55 -6.43
N GLY A 53 1.52 1.78 -6.73
CA GLY A 53 0.10 2.14 -6.81
C GLY A 53 -0.60 1.07 -7.63
N THR A 54 -1.52 0.33 -6.98
CA THR A 54 -2.26 -0.73 -7.64
C THR A 54 -2.96 -0.10 -8.82
N GLU A 55 -2.66 -0.55 -10.04
CA GLU A 55 -3.30 -0.01 -11.23
C GLU A 55 -4.82 -0.14 -11.05
N PRO A 56 -5.57 0.97 -11.04
CA PRO A 56 -7.03 0.92 -11.02
C PRO A 56 -7.50 0.03 -12.17
N ASP A 57 -8.45 -0.86 -11.88
CA ASP A 57 -9.01 -1.70 -12.92
C ASP A 57 -9.78 -0.85 -13.92
N LEU A 58 -9.49 -1.08 -15.19
CA LEU A 58 -10.09 -0.37 -16.32
C LEU A 58 -10.84 -1.39 -17.14
N ASP A 59 -12.13 -1.15 -17.29
CA ASP A 59 -12.98 -1.85 -18.22
C ASP A 59 -12.58 -1.55 -19.67
N ASN A 60 -13.01 -2.40 -20.60
CA ASN A 60 -12.67 -2.31 -22.03
C ASN A 60 -13.37 -1.17 -22.79
N HIS A 61 -13.92 -0.19 -22.08
CA HIS A 61 -14.64 0.93 -22.68
C HIS A 61 -13.67 1.99 -23.25
N ASN A 62 -14.07 2.67 -24.32
CA ASN A 62 -13.22 3.63 -25.02
C ASN A 62 -13.45 5.07 -24.54
N TYR A 63 -13.18 5.32 -23.26
CA TYR A 63 -13.38 6.63 -22.63
C TYR A 63 -12.69 7.78 -23.35
N ILE A 64 -11.54 7.53 -23.99
CA ILE A 64 -10.84 8.55 -24.78
C ILE A 64 -11.70 9.00 -25.97
N GLY A 65 -12.28 8.06 -26.71
CA GLY A 65 -13.14 8.35 -27.85
C GLY A 65 -14.43 9.04 -27.42
N ASP A 66 -15.03 8.61 -26.30
CA ASP A 66 -16.27 9.23 -25.80
C ASP A 66 -16.03 10.65 -25.29
N LEU A 67 -14.89 10.89 -24.62
CA LEU A 67 -14.50 12.22 -24.17
C LEU A 67 -14.29 13.16 -25.36
N GLN A 68 -13.55 12.72 -26.39
CA GLN A 68 -13.37 13.47 -27.62
C GLN A 68 -14.69 13.70 -28.37
N GLY A 69 -15.60 12.73 -28.34
CA GLY A 69 -16.91 12.80 -29.00
C GLY A 69 -17.87 13.79 -28.35
N LYS A 70 -17.86 13.89 -27.01
CA LYS A 70 -18.62 14.92 -26.27
C LYS A 70 -18.05 16.31 -26.49
N ASP A 71 -16.75 16.39 -26.77
CA ASP A 71 -16.06 17.66 -26.85
C ASP A 71 -15.88 18.23 -28.26
N LYS A 72 -16.88 18.03 -29.12
CA LYS A 72 -16.88 18.62 -30.46
C LYS A 72 -16.93 20.16 -30.44
N HIS A 73 -17.25 20.75 -29.29
CA HIS A 73 -17.44 22.19 -29.15
C HIS A 73 -16.37 22.89 -28.31
N SER A 74 -15.65 22.20 -27.43
CA SER A 74 -14.54 22.80 -26.71
C SER A 74 -13.21 22.30 -27.26
N SER A 75 -12.30 23.24 -27.47
CA SER A 75 -10.94 22.95 -27.90
C SER A 75 -10.18 22.28 -26.76
N LEU A 76 -10.38 20.96 -26.57
CA LEU A 76 -9.60 20.18 -25.61
C LEU A 76 -8.13 20.40 -25.86
N SER A 77 -7.44 20.85 -24.82
CA SER A 77 -6.00 20.71 -24.78
C SER A 77 -5.69 19.21 -24.77
N GLY A 78 -4.67 18.79 -25.52
CA GLY A 78 -4.21 17.42 -25.47
C GLY A 78 -3.88 16.97 -24.03
N PRO A 79 -3.85 15.66 -23.76
CA PRO A 79 -3.49 15.17 -22.44
C PRO A 79 -2.08 15.63 -22.06
N ASP A 80 -1.92 16.12 -20.83
CA ASP A 80 -0.63 16.34 -20.20
C ASP A 80 -0.10 15.00 -19.68
N GLU A 81 1.17 14.70 -19.89
CA GLU A 81 1.73 13.38 -19.64
C GLU A 81 3.01 13.51 -18.82
N GLU A 82 3.07 12.79 -17.69
CA GLU A 82 4.27 12.68 -16.85
C GLU A 82 4.74 11.23 -16.85
N GLU A 83 6.03 11.04 -17.12
CA GLU A 83 6.70 9.74 -17.03
C GLU A 83 7.52 9.70 -15.74
N THR A 84 7.30 8.68 -14.93
CA THR A 84 8.04 8.43 -13.68
C THR A 84 8.69 7.05 -13.73
N ILE A 85 9.71 6.83 -12.90
CA ILE A 85 10.36 5.52 -12.76
C ILE A 85 9.92 4.95 -11.43
N ASP A 86 9.36 3.74 -11.45
CA ASP A 86 9.01 3.01 -10.24
C ASP A 86 10.28 2.66 -9.45
N PRO A 87 10.46 3.17 -8.22
CA PRO A 87 11.66 2.90 -7.45
C PRO A 87 11.80 1.41 -7.07
N SER A 88 10.69 0.67 -7.01
CA SER A 88 10.70 -0.75 -6.62
C SER A 88 11.07 -1.69 -7.76
N THR A 89 10.64 -1.39 -8.99
CA THR A 89 10.82 -2.25 -10.16
C THR A 89 11.81 -1.70 -11.19
N GLY A 90 12.17 -0.42 -11.09
CA GLY A 90 12.92 0.30 -12.11
C GLY A 90 12.16 0.50 -13.43
N GLN A 91 10.88 0.11 -13.50
CA GLN A 91 10.08 0.21 -14.71
C GLN A 91 9.49 1.61 -14.88
N LYS A 92 9.32 2.01 -16.15
CA LYS A 92 8.64 3.26 -16.51
C LYS A 92 7.16 3.17 -16.16
N ARG A 93 6.65 4.23 -15.55
CA ARG A 93 5.27 4.43 -15.14
C ARG A 93 4.76 5.73 -15.78
N PHE A 94 3.50 5.75 -16.15
CA PHE A 94 2.85 6.87 -16.82
C PHE A 94 1.74 7.42 -15.93
N ARG A 95 1.71 8.73 -15.81
CA ARG A 95 0.60 9.49 -15.26
C ARG A 95 0.13 10.48 -16.32
N VAL A 96 -1.18 10.60 -16.47
CA VAL A 96 -1.78 11.41 -17.53
C VAL A 96 -2.87 12.28 -16.93
N TRP A 97 -2.98 13.51 -17.41
CA TRP A 97 -4.07 14.42 -17.08
C TRP A 97 -4.77 14.97 -18.31
N TYR A 98 -6.08 15.10 -18.26
CA TYR A 98 -6.86 15.88 -19.21
C TYR A 98 -7.21 17.24 -18.61
N ASN A 99 -7.04 18.30 -19.40
CA ASN A 99 -7.45 19.65 -19.05
C ASN A 99 -8.75 19.98 -19.78
N LEU A 100 -9.84 20.12 -19.04
CA LEU A 100 -11.14 20.49 -19.60
C LEU A 100 -11.32 22.02 -19.51
N PRO A 101 -11.37 22.73 -20.65
CA PRO A 101 -11.60 24.18 -20.62
C PRO A 101 -13.00 24.48 -20.04
N GLY A 102 -13.11 25.58 -19.29
CA GLY A 102 -14.35 25.98 -18.60
C GLY A 102 -14.54 25.37 -17.21
N VAL A 103 -13.87 24.25 -16.90
CA VAL A 103 -13.94 23.59 -15.59
C VAL A 103 -12.83 24.06 -14.64
N GLY A 104 -11.77 24.65 -15.19
CA GLY A 104 -10.63 25.18 -14.42
C GLY A 104 -9.79 24.10 -13.74
N GLY A 105 -9.77 22.86 -14.27
CA GLY A 105 -9.11 21.75 -13.59
C GLY A 105 -8.53 20.68 -14.51
N ARG A 106 -7.54 19.95 -13.97
CA ARG A 106 -6.94 18.76 -14.56
C ARG A 106 -7.59 17.51 -13.97
N PHE A 107 -7.75 16.45 -14.75
CA PHE A 107 -8.28 15.16 -14.30
C PHE A 107 -7.27 14.06 -14.58
N PRO A 108 -6.96 13.15 -13.64
CA PRO A 108 -7.59 12.95 -12.33
C PRO A 108 -7.38 14.10 -11.34
N ARG A 109 -8.31 14.30 -10.39
CA ARG A 109 -8.24 15.29 -9.29
C ARG A 109 -8.83 14.72 -8.00
N ASP A 110 -8.71 15.47 -6.90
CA ASP A 110 -9.35 15.11 -5.63
C ASP A 110 -10.86 14.88 -5.80
N GLY A 111 -11.33 13.75 -5.27
CA GLY A 111 -12.70 13.24 -5.41
C GLY A 111 -13.03 12.61 -6.78
N PHE A 112 -12.12 12.69 -7.76
CA PHE A 112 -12.29 12.14 -9.11
C PHE A 112 -11.02 11.45 -9.59
N GLY A 113 -10.83 10.21 -9.09
CA GLY A 113 -9.76 9.30 -9.46
C GLY A 113 -8.72 9.06 -8.36
N PHE A 114 -8.68 9.88 -7.32
CA PHE A 114 -7.92 9.66 -6.08
C PHE A 114 -8.50 10.51 -4.96
N ASN A 115 -8.21 10.15 -3.70
CA ASN A 115 -8.70 10.88 -2.52
C ASN A 115 -7.76 12.01 -2.10
N ASN A 116 -8.23 12.90 -1.24
CA ASN A 116 -7.45 14.03 -0.75
C ASN A 116 -6.17 13.54 -0.05
N GLY A 117 -5.02 14.06 -0.49
CA GLY A 117 -3.69 13.65 -0.01
C GLY A 117 -3.09 12.42 -0.70
N GLU A 118 -3.85 11.71 -1.53
CA GLU A 118 -3.31 10.64 -2.37
C GLU A 118 -2.70 11.22 -3.66
N ALA A 119 -1.62 10.58 -4.14
CA ALA A 119 -1.07 10.91 -5.43
C ALA A 119 -1.87 10.23 -6.54
N ALA A 120 -2.02 10.90 -7.69
CA ALA A 120 -2.74 10.32 -8.83
C ALA A 120 -2.13 8.96 -9.24
N PRO A 121 -2.96 7.96 -9.60
CA PRO A 121 -2.49 6.64 -9.96
C PRO A 121 -1.50 6.65 -11.12
N THR A 122 -0.54 5.72 -11.08
CA THR A 122 0.46 5.53 -12.14
C THR A 122 0.28 4.17 -12.79
N PHE A 123 0.52 4.09 -14.11
CA PHE A 123 0.30 2.88 -14.90
C PHE A 123 1.56 2.46 -15.65
N SER A 124 1.80 1.16 -15.75
CA SER A 124 2.82 0.56 -16.61
C SER A 124 2.59 0.86 -18.10
N GLN A 125 1.33 1.01 -18.51
CA GLN A 125 0.95 1.29 -19.89
C GLN A 125 0.36 2.70 -20.06
N LYS A 126 0.97 3.49 -20.95
CA LYS A 126 0.52 4.84 -21.31
C LYS A 126 -0.94 4.90 -21.78
N LYS A 127 -1.39 3.89 -22.55
CA LYS A 127 -2.78 3.80 -23.03
C LYS A 127 -3.78 3.69 -21.87
N LYS A 128 -3.46 2.89 -20.84
CA LYS A 128 -4.30 2.76 -19.64
C LYS A 128 -4.36 4.06 -18.86
N ALA A 129 -3.23 4.74 -18.65
CA ALA A 129 -3.20 6.04 -17.98
C ALA A 129 -4.12 7.06 -18.68
N LYS A 130 -4.11 7.11 -20.01
CA LYS A 130 -5.03 7.95 -20.80
C LYS A 130 -6.49 7.57 -20.60
N GLN A 131 -6.82 6.28 -20.69
CA GLN A 131 -8.18 5.79 -20.48
C GLN A 131 -8.68 6.13 -19.08
N PHE A 132 -7.84 5.98 -18.05
CA PHE A 132 -8.18 6.36 -16.69
C PHE A 132 -8.46 7.85 -16.56
N ALA A 133 -7.55 8.71 -17.03
CA ALA A 133 -7.74 10.15 -16.99
C ALA A 133 -9.03 10.59 -17.73
N ALA A 134 -9.29 9.99 -18.89
CA ALA A 134 -10.51 10.24 -19.67
C ALA A 134 -11.79 9.77 -18.93
N LYS A 135 -11.74 8.59 -18.28
CA LYS A 135 -12.84 8.07 -17.46
C LYS A 135 -13.20 9.03 -16.32
N GLN A 136 -12.20 9.56 -15.62
CA GLN A 136 -12.45 10.51 -14.53
C GLN A 136 -13.03 11.84 -15.03
N ALA A 137 -12.51 12.36 -16.15
CA ALA A 137 -13.06 13.53 -16.83
C ALA A 137 -14.52 13.32 -17.25
N MET A 138 -14.85 12.16 -17.83
CA MET A 138 -16.20 11.79 -18.24
C MET A 138 -17.17 11.63 -17.07
N ALA A 139 -16.71 11.02 -15.97
CA ALA A 139 -17.50 10.90 -14.75
C ALA A 139 -17.86 12.28 -14.20
N TRP A 140 -16.90 13.22 -14.20
CA TRP A 140 -17.13 14.60 -13.81
C TRP A 140 -18.16 15.30 -14.72
N LEU A 141 -17.99 15.23 -16.05
CA LEU A 141 -18.92 15.84 -17.02
C LEU A 141 -20.35 15.30 -16.85
N SER A 142 -20.48 14.01 -16.55
CA SER A 142 -21.79 13.35 -16.38
C SER A 142 -22.44 13.72 -15.05
N GLY A 143 -21.66 13.90 -13.97
CA GLY A 143 -22.14 14.37 -12.67
C GLY A 143 -22.56 15.84 -12.68
N SER A 144 -21.77 16.70 -13.31
CA SER A 144 -22.05 18.14 -13.43
C SER A 144 -23.31 18.44 -14.26
N SER A 145 -23.72 17.53 -15.15
CA SER A 145 -24.91 17.72 -15.99
C SER A 145 -26.23 17.58 -15.22
N ARG A 146 -26.23 16.97 -14.03
CA ARG A 146 -27.45 16.75 -13.22
C ARG A 146 -27.63 17.76 -12.10
N SER A 147 -26.54 18.37 -11.66
CA SER A 147 -26.59 19.46 -10.70
C SER A 147 -26.67 20.75 -11.50
N GLY A 148 -27.87 21.11 -11.96
CA GLY A 148 -28.15 22.43 -12.51
C GLY A 148 -27.91 23.49 -11.44
N ILE A 149 -26.65 23.88 -11.25
CA ILE A 149 -26.27 24.99 -10.38
C ILE A 149 -26.16 26.22 -11.28
N PRO A 150 -26.90 27.29 -10.98
CA PRO A 150 -26.86 28.54 -11.70
C PRO A 150 -25.43 29.08 -11.69
N SER A 151 -24.97 29.44 -12.88
CA SER A 151 -23.70 30.10 -13.09
C SER A 151 -23.74 31.50 -12.46
N GLY A 152 -22.99 31.71 -11.37
CA GLY A 152 -22.77 32.98 -10.68
C GLY A 152 -22.76 32.75 -9.17
N SER A 153 -21.92 33.34 -8.34
CA SER A 153 -20.98 34.46 -8.43
C SER A 153 -20.14 34.42 -7.14
N ASN A 154 -19.07 35.22 -7.08
CA ASN A 154 -18.28 35.51 -5.88
C ASN A 154 -19.10 35.51 -4.58
N VAL A 155 -18.63 34.75 -3.58
CA VAL A 155 -19.02 34.96 -2.19
C VAL A 155 -17.99 35.89 -1.58
N GLU A 156 -18.29 37.18 -1.62
CA GLU A 156 -17.97 38.07 -0.50
C GLU A 156 -19.21 38.13 0.39
N ASP A 157 -18.93 38.25 1.68
CA ASP A 157 -19.85 38.28 2.81
C ASP A 157 -21.14 39.05 2.58
N GLU A 158 -22.27 38.48 3.00
CA GLU A 158 -23.25 39.22 3.82
C GLU A 158 -24.25 38.26 4.48
N ALA A 159 -24.42 38.46 5.78
CA ALA A 159 -25.33 37.76 6.65
C ALA A 159 -26.70 38.42 6.61
N VAL A 160 -27.75 37.70 6.19
CA VAL A 160 -29.14 38.07 6.52
C VAL A 160 -29.98 36.82 6.82
N LYS A 161 -30.82 36.98 7.85
CA LYS A 161 -31.80 36.07 8.43
C LYS A 161 -33.08 35.95 7.58
N GLU A 162 -33.98 35.10 8.09
CA GLU A 162 -35.42 34.94 7.79
C GLU A 162 -35.70 33.89 6.72
N GLU A 163 -36.12 32.69 7.14
CA GLU A 163 -37.52 32.30 7.40
C GLU A 163 -38.42 32.54 6.19
N GLU A 164 -38.78 31.46 5.48
CA GLU A 164 -40.17 31.21 5.04
C GLU A 164 -40.37 29.80 4.47
N LYS A 165 -41.24 29.05 5.17
CA LYS A 165 -42.46 28.42 4.63
C LYS A 165 -42.32 27.43 3.47
N TRP A 166 -42.34 26.15 3.85
CA TRP A 166 -42.65 25.02 2.97
C TRP A 166 -44.13 25.03 2.57
N ASN A 167 -44.41 25.24 1.28
CA ASN A 167 -45.64 24.79 0.64
C ASN A 167 -45.29 23.57 -0.22
N CYS A 168 -45.77 22.41 0.21
CA CYS A 168 -45.80 21.19 -0.58
C CYS A 168 -47.21 21.02 -1.11
N GLU A 169 -47.41 21.23 -2.41
CA GLU A 169 -48.55 20.74 -3.19
C GLU A 169 -48.17 20.95 -4.66
N ASP A 170 -48.00 19.86 -5.41
CA ASP A 170 -48.79 19.60 -6.62
C ASP A 170 -48.27 18.35 -7.35
N ASP A 171 -49.18 17.38 -7.40
CA ASP A 171 -49.23 16.23 -8.27
C ASP A 171 -49.04 16.59 -9.74
N TYR A 172 -48.13 15.89 -10.45
CA TYR A 172 -48.29 15.65 -11.89
C TYR A 172 -47.84 14.23 -12.26
N ASP A 173 -48.83 13.40 -12.48
CA ASP A 173 -48.81 12.13 -13.21
C ASP A 173 -48.82 12.42 -14.72
N VAL A 174 -47.79 12.00 -15.49
CA VAL A 174 -47.84 11.96 -16.96
C VAL A 174 -47.01 10.78 -17.51
N SER A 175 -47.75 9.71 -17.76
CA SER A 175 -47.74 8.81 -18.93
C SER A 175 -46.43 8.49 -19.68
N MET A 176 -46.23 7.17 -19.78
CA MET A 176 -45.71 6.41 -20.92
C MET A 176 -45.70 7.14 -22.27
N ASN A 177 -44.59 7.02 -23.00
CA ASN A 177 -44.65 6.89 -24.45
C ASN A 177 -43.54 5.95 -24.93
N ASP A 178 -43.98 4.77 -25.32
CA ASP A 178 -43.29 3.89 -26.25
C ASP A 178 -43.14 4.61 -27.59
N ASN A 179 -41.95 4.56 -28.19
CA ASN A 179 -41.83 4.88 -29.60
C ASN A 179 -40.81 3.93 -30.26
N ASP A 180 -41.37 2.85 -30.78
CA ASP A 180 -40.79 2.05 -31.85
C ASP A 180 -40.54 2.95 -33.08
N ASN A 181 -39.30 2.98 -33.58
CA ASN A 181 -39.13 3.23 -35.01
C ASN A 181 -37.99 2.43 -35.61
N ALA A 182 -38.30 1.89 -36.77
CA ALA A 182 -37.62 0.83 -37.47
C ALA A 182 -36.64 1.34 -38.54
N LYS A 183 -35.81 0.39 -39.00
CA LYS A 183 -35.32 0.21 -40.38
C LYS A 183 -34.45 1.31 -41.06
N GLY A 184 -33.28 0.86 -41.49
CA GLY A 184 -32.57 1.37 -42.67
C GLY A 184 -31.21 0.67 -42.82
N LYS A 185 -31.13 -0.52 -43.42
CA LYS A 185 -30.64 -0.76 -44.80
C LYS A 185 -29.63 0.28 -45.34
N GLY A 186 -28.41 -0.20 -45.61
CA GLY A 186 -27.84 -0.11 -46.96
C GLY A 186 -26.57 0.72 -47.14
N ARG A 187 -25.53 -0.02 -47.55
CA ARG A 187 -24.67 0.22 -48.72
C ARG A 187 -23.35 1.02 -48.61
N ASP A 188 -22.37 0.36 -49.23
CA ASP A 188 -21.31 0.81 -50.14
C ASP A 188 -19.96 1.34 -49.61
N GLU A 189 -18.95 0.55 -50.00
CA GLU A 189 -17.58 0.85 -50.40
C GLU A 189 -17.23 2.32 -50.66
N VAL A 190 -16.00 2.73 -50.30
CA VAL A 190 -14.98 3.22 -51.24
C VAL A 190 -13.66 3.55 -50.50
N ASN A 191 -12.62 2.83 -50.93
CA ASN A 191 -11.25 3.23 -51.27
C ASN A 191 -10.72 4.64 -50.89
N GLY A 192 -9.47 4.73 -50.42
CA GLY A 192 -8.81 6.04 -50.22
C GLY A 192 -7.40 6.00 -49.63
N ASN A 193 -6.43 5.60 -50.46
CA ASN A 193 -4.99 5.75 -50.29
C ASN A 193 -4.56 7.22 -50.10
N GLY A 194 -3.49 7.51 -49.35
CA GLY A 194 -2.89 8.85 -49.32
C GLY A 194 -1.92 9.10 -48.17
N GLY A 195 -0.65 8.76 -48.37
CA GLY A 195 0.44 9.17 -47.49
C GLY A 195 0.88 10.61 -47.72
N TYR A 196 1.32 11.29 -46.66
CA TYR A 196 2.29 12.39 -46.74
C TYR A 196 3.17 12.43 -45.49
N LEU A 197 4.48 12.42 -45.74
CA LEU A 197 5.51 12.89 -44.83
C LEU A 197 5.24 14.36 -44.47
N ARG A 198 5.34 14.71 -43.18
CA ARG A 198 5.66 16.08 -42.76
C ARG A 198 6.58 16.06 -41.54
N GLN A 199 7.75 16.66 -41.72
CA GLN A 199 8.71 17.05 -40.70
C GLN A 199 8.14 18.15 -39.77
N PRO A 200 8.68 18.30 -38.54
CA PRO A 200 8.22 19.30 -37.58
C PRO A 200 9.00 20.62 -37.70
N PRO A 201 8.36 21.78 -37.42
CA PRO A 201 9.09 23.01 -37.14
C PRO A 201 9.28 23.25 -35.63
N SER A 202 10.56 23.37 -35.27
CA SER A 202 11.19 24.34 -34.35
C SER A 202 10.41 24.99 -33.20
N LEU A 203 11.05 24.85 -32.03
CA LEU A 203 10.91 25.58 -30.77
C LEU A 203 10.95 27.11 -30.93
N GLN A 204 10.08 27.82 -30.20
CA GLN A 204 10.28 29.23 -29.89
C GLN A 204 9.67 29.63 -28.53
N ASN A 205 10.58 29.85 -27.57
CA ASN A 205 10.65 30.82 -26.48
C ASN A 205 9.39 31.29 -25.72
N SER A 206 9.47 31.17 -24.39
CA SER A 206 8.60 31.79 -23.38
C SER A 206 9.43 32.75 -22.51
N PRO A 207 8.91 33.93 -22.07
CA PRO A 207 9.64 34.81 -21.15
C PRO A 207 9.18 34.70 -19.68
N GLU A 208 10.18 34.49 -18.83
CA GLU A 208 10.48 35.16 -17.55
C GLU A 208 9.38 35.39 -16.47
N ARG A 209 9.54 34.71 -15.33
CA ARG A 209 8.98 35.11 -14.02
C ARG A 209 10.09 35.58 -13.07
N LYS A 210 9.78 36.65 -12.32
CA LYS A 210 10.65 37.37 -11.39
C LYS A 210 10.89 36.61 -10.07
N LYS A 211 12.12 36.75 -9.56
CA LYS A 211 12.66 36.31 -8.26
C LYS A 211 11.90 36.90 -7.06
N VAL A 212 11.61 36.06 -6.06
CA VAL A 212 11.38 36.47 -4.66
C VAL A 212 12.47 35.83 -3.79
N LYS A 213 13.07 36.66 -2.95
CA LYS A 213 14.21 36.41 -2.07
C LYS A 213 13.67 36.18 -0.65
N ILE A 214 13.94 35.03 -0.04
CA ILE A 214 13.67 34.79 1.38
C ILE A 214 14.99 34.42 2.02
N GLY A 215 15.34 35.17 3.06
CA GLY A 215 16.59 35.07 3.80
C GLY A 215 16.51 34.06 4.93
N ASP A 216 17.72 33.69 5.34
CA ASP A 216 18.09 32.82 6.44
C ASP A 216 17.55 33.29 7.80
N ALA A 217 17.18 32.34 8.65
CA ALA A 217 17.22 32.47 10.09
C ALA A 217 17.52 31.09 10.70
N GLU A 218 18.80 30.95 11.02
CA GLU A 218 19.36 30.00 11.96
C GLU A 218 18.74 30.11 13.36
N GLU A 219 18.90 29.01 14.10
CA GLU A 219 19.23 28.92 15.53
C GLU A 219 18.22 28.39 16.57
N GLN A 220 18.75 27.38 17.28
CA GLN A 220 18.63 27.10 18.72
C GLN A 220 17.32 26.51 19.27
N ASN A 221 17.40 25.26 19.74
CA ASN A 221 17.62 24.98 21.16
C ASN A 221 17.48 23.49 21.49
N GLY A 222 18.44 22.95 22.24
CA GLY A 222 18.32 21.65 22.90
C GLY A 222 17.67 21.78 24.28
N ALA A 223 17.21 20.65 24.82
CA ALA A 223 17.34 20.31 26.24
C ALA A 223 16.85 18.87 26.49
N SER A 224 17.72 18.11 27.15
CA SER A 224 17.48 16.79 27.74
C SER A 224 16.54 16.87 28.95
N ILE A 225 15.65 15.87 29.11
CA ILE A 225 15.09 15.52 30.42
C ILE A 225 15.07 13.99 30.57
N ALA A 226 15.65 13.54 31.68
CA ALA A 226 15.77 12.15 32.13
C ALA A 226 14.46 11.59 32.74
N PRO A 227 14.32 10.26 32.87
CA PRO A 227 13.11 9.62 33.41
C PRO A 227 13.12 9.46 34.94
N SER A 228 11.93 9.60 35.54
CA SER A 228 11.65 9.24 36.96
C SER A 228 11.16 7.80 37.08
N PRO A 229 11.57 7.03 38.12
CA PRO A 229 10.97 5.75 38.47
C PRO A 229 9.99 5.90 39.64
N GLN A 230 8.78 5.35 39.51
CA GLN A 230 7.87 5.15 40.63
C GLN A 230 7.42 3.69 40.73
N ALA A 231 7.41 3.23 41.97
CA ALA A 231 7.36 1.84 42.40
C ALA A 231 5.93 1.31 42.59
N SER A 232 5.89 -0.02 42.69
CA SER A 232 4.99 -0.85 43.50
C SER A 232 3.49 -0.87 43.18
N ARG A 233 3.01 -2.05 42.78
CA ARG A 233 1.85 -2.69 43.43
C ARG A 233 1.86 -4.20 43.23
N ALA A 234 1.97 -4.90 44.36
CA ALA A 234 1.70 -6.31 44.49
C ALA A 234 0.21 -6.57 44.20
N PHE A 235 -0.07 -7.60 43.40
CA PHE A 235 -1.40 -8.19 43.33
C PHE A 235 -1.32 -9.69 43.61
N GLU A 236 -2.24 -10.06 44.49
CA GLU A 236 -2.37 -11.34 45.15
C GLU A 236 -2.78 -12.46 44.20
N LYS A 237 -2.36 -13.64 44.61
CA LYS A 237 -2.57 -14.95 44.01
C LYS A 237 -3.91 -15.51 44.47
N PRO A 238 -4.87 -15.86 43.59
CA PRO A 238 -5.95 -16.76 43.99
C PRO A 238 -5.51 -18.21 43.86
N ARG A 239 -5.71 -18.93 44.95
CA ARG A 239 -5.53 -20.36 45.17
C ARG A 239 -6.85 -21.05 44.83
N SER A 240 -6.84 -21.93 43.83
CA SER A 240 -7.86 -22.95 43.54
C SER A 240 -7.26 -23.86 42.48
N GLY A 241 -7.40 -25.16 42.48
CA GLY A 241 -8.10 -26.11 43.32
C GLY A 241 -7.71 -27.47 42.76
N ALA A 242 -7.62 -28.47 43.63
CA ALA A 242 -7.19 -29.81 43.28
C ALA A 242 -8.07 -30.48 42.21
N ASN A 243 -7.45 -31.44 41.51
CA ASN A 243 -7.93 -32.82 41.36
C ASN A 243 -8.16 -33.27 39.92
N THR A 244 -7.21 -34.04 39.37
CA THR A 244 -7.48 -35.31 38.65
C THR A 244 -6.17 -36.10 38.56
N ASN A 245 -6.17 -37.28 39.17
CA ASN A 245 -5.14 -38.30 39.07
C ASN A 245 -4.88 -38.70 37.62
N SER A 246 -3.64 -38.56 37.16
CA SER A 246 -3.09 -39.30 36.03
C SER A 246 -1.66 -39.68 36.37
N SER A 247 -1.51 -40.82 37.04
CA SER A 247 -0.23 -41.48 37.28
C SER A 247 0.25 -42.07 35.96
N VAL A 248 1.00 -41.27 35.18
CA VAL A 248 1.64 -41.72 33.94
C VAL A 248 3.10 -41.24 33.96
N ASN A 249 4.00 -42.20 34.18
CA ASN A 249 5.42 -42.24 33.81
C ASN A 249 6.21 -40.91 33.76
N GLU A 250 6.73 -40.47 34.91
CA GLU A 250 7.60 -39.28 35.06
C GLU A 250 9.00 -39.40 34.41
N ASN A 251 9.30 -40.47 33.67
CA ASN A 251 10.63 -40.69 33.10
C ASN A 251 10.81 -40.16 31.66
N GLU A 252 9.73 -39.90 30.92
CA GLU A 252 9.80 -39.38 29.54
C GLU A 252 10.00 -37.86 29.49
N ASP A 253 9.70 -37.15 30.59
CA ASP A 253 9.78 -35.68 30.64
C ASP A 253 11.22 -35.14 30.70
N ALA A 254 12.18 -35.94 31.17
CA ALA A 254 13.56 -35.50 31.35
C ALA A 254 14.29 -35.29 30.01
N GLU A 255 14.07 -36.18 29.04
CA GLU A 255 14.71 -36.11 27.73
C GLU A 255 14.13 -34.96 26.89
N GLY A 256 12.80 -34.82 26.88
CA GLY A 256 12.14 -33.70 26.21
C GLY A 256 12.60 -32.35 26.74
N ALA A 257 12.75 -32.20 28.07
CA ALA A 257 13.22 -30.96 28.70
C ALA A 257 14.63 -30.54 28.25
N SER A 258 15.50 -31.52 27.95
CA SER A 258 16.84 -31.25 27.40
C SER A 258 16.75 -30.69 25.97
N LEU A 259 15.88 -31.25 25.14
CA LEU A 259 15.73 -30.86 23.74
C LEU A 259 15.15 -29.44 23.59
N PHE A 260 14.16 -29.04 24.41
CA PHE A 260 13.62 -27.68 24.40
C PHE A 260 14.69 -26.62 24.70
N LYS A 261 15.54 -26.86 25.70
CA LYS A 261 16.67 -25.96 26.02
C LYS A 261 17.67 -25.85 24.87
N LEU A 262 17.89 -26.96 24.16
CA LEU A 262 18.80 -26.98 23.01
C LEU A 262 18.22 -26.18 21.83
N ILE A 263 16.91 -26.28 21.58
CA ILE A 263 16.21 -25.46 20.59
C ILE A 263 16.30 -23.98 20.94
N GLU A 264 15.99 -23.58 22.18
CA GLU A 264 16.11 -22.18 22.60
C GLU A 264 17.51 -21.62 22.37
N LYS A 265 18.54 -22.42 22.69
CA LYS A 265 19.94 -22.06 22.44
C LYS A 265 20.23 -21.90 20.94
N LYS A 266 19.73 -22.80 20.08
CA LYS A 266 19.91 -22.72 18.62
C LYS A 266 19.16 -21.53 18.01
N CYS A 267 17.90 -21.32 18.39
CA CYS A 267 17.11 -20.17 18.01
C CYS A 267 17.85 -18.86 18.34
N LYS A 268 18.40 -18.74 19.56
CA LYS A 268 19.20 -17.57 19.97
C LYS A 268 20.43 -17.34 19.10
N ILE A 269 21.17 -18.41 18.74
CA ILE A 269 22.34 -18.31 17.85
C ILE A 269 21.93 -17.84 16.44
N LEU A 270 20.79 -18.31 15.94
CA LEU A 270 20.29 -17.97 14.61
C LEU A 270 19.54 -16.64 14.55
N GLY A 271 19.34 -15.96 15.69
CA GLY A 271 18.56 -14.72 15.76
C GLY A 271 17.07 -14.96 15.51
N ILE A 272 16.59 -16.13 15.91
CA ILE A 272 15.25 -16.65 15.70
C ILE A 272 14.55 -16.74 17.06
N ASP A 273 13.24 -16.45 17.10
CA ASP A 273 12.44 -16.62 18.31
C ASP A 273 12.11 -18.11 18.55
N PRO A 274 12.06 -18.57 19.81
CA PRO A 274 11.75 -19.97 20.11
C PRO A 274 10.31 -20.34 19.69
N PRO A 275 10.09 -21.55 19.17
CA PRO A 275 8.77 -21.99 18.70
C PRO A 275 7.79 -22.17 19.86
N THR A 276 6.51 -21.84 19.62
CA THR A 276 5.40 -22.22 20.51
C THR A 276 4.63 -23.38 19.90
N TYR A 277 4.26 -24.38 20.70
CA TYR A 277 3.60 -25.59 20.19
C TYR A 277 2.10 -25.51 20.43
N LYS A 278 1.32 -25.55 19.35
CA LYS A 278 -0.15 -25.64 19.43
C LYS A 278 -0.56 -27.07 19.16
N MET A 279 -1.41 -27.60 20.04
CA MET A 279 -1.84 -29.00 19.99
C MET A 279 -3.35 -29.10 20.13
N LYS A 280 -3.93 -30.06 19.44
CA LYS A 280 -5.36 -30.38 19.49
C LYS A 280 -5.52 -31.90 19.57
N ALA A 281 -6.35 -32.36 20.50
CA ALA A 281 -6.80 -33.74 20.50
C ALA A 281 -7.91 -33.88 19.45
N ASP A 282 -7.89 -34.97 18.70
CA ASP A 282 -9.02 -35.39 17.90
C ASP A 282 -10.08 -36.07 18.80
N GLY A 283 -11.30 -36.20 18.30
CA GLY A 283 -12.37 -36.89 19.03
C GLY A 283 -12.11 -38.40 19.25
N ALA A 284 -11.07 -38.96 18.64
CA ALA A 284 -10.66 -40.36 18.74
C ALA A 284 -9.54 -40.59 19.79
N GLY A 285 -9.06 -39.53 20.44
CA GLY A 285 -7.98 -39.61 21.43
C GLY A 285 -6.57 -39.56 20.84
N LEU A 286 -6.43 -39.33 19.53
CA LEU A 286 -5.16 -39.00 18.89
C LEU A 286 -4.88 -37.51 18.99
N TRP A 287 -3.62 -37.13 18.79
CA TRP A 287 -3.12 -35.78 18.93
C TRP A 287 -2.52 -35.30 17.63
N SER A 288 -2.94 -34.11 17.24
CA SER A 288 -2.36 -33.37 16.12
C SER A 288 -1.78 -32.06 16.63
N GLY A 289 -0.64 -31.67 16.10
CA GLY A 289 0.11 -30.52 16.56
C GLY A 289 0.78 -29.78 15.42
N GLN A 290 0.95 -28.48 15.62
CA GLN A 290 1.73 -27.64 14.73
C GLN A 290 2.52 -26.62 15.58
N PRO A 291 3.83 -26.46 15.35
CA PRO A 291 4.58 -25.33 15.90
C PRO A 291 4.05 -24.04 15.25
N SER A 292 3.67 -23.06 16.04
CA SER A 292 3.31 -21.76 15.50
C SER A 292 4.56 -21.09 14.94
N LEU A 293 4.56 -20.93 13.63
CA LEU A 293 5.59 -20.27 12.85
C LEU A 293 5.74 -18.81 13.32
N TRP A 294 6.96 -18.32 13.28
CA TRP A 294 7.31 -16.96 13.66
C TRP A 294 6.88 -15.97 12.56
N ALA A 295 6.70 -14.71 12.93
CA ALA A 295 6.16 -13.65 12.07
C ALA A 295 6.99 -13.38 10.79
N ASP A 296 8.23 -13.87 10.72
CA ASP A 296 9.16 -13.57 9.63
C ASP A 296 9.11 -14.58 8.46
N GLY A 297 8.27 -15.62 8.52
CA GLY A 297 8.07 -16.56 7.40
C GLY A 297 9.31 -17.40 7.02
N LEU A 298 10.32 -17.46 7.89
CA LEU A 298 11.58 -18.17 7.62
C LEU A 298 11.47 -19.70 7.71
N MET A 299 10.51 -20.21 8.48
CA MET A 299 10.27 -21.65 8.56
C MET A 299 9.29 -22.10 7.45
N PRO A 300 9.50 -23.28 6.85
CA PRO A 300 8.53 -23.89 5.95
C PRO A 300 7.17 -24.08 6.62
N GLU A 301 6.07 -23.80 5.90
CA GLU A 301 4.70 -23.83 6.45
C GLU A 301 4.30 -25.19 7.08
N ASN A 302 4.90 -26.28 6.61
CA ASN A 302 4.60 -27.65 7.04
C ASN A 302 5.63 -28.23 8.02
N LEU A 303 6.59 -27.43 8.49
CA LEU A 303 7.65 -27.94 9.35
C LEU A 303 7.12 -28.29 10.75
N GLY A 304 7.33 -29.54 11.18
CA GLY A 304 6.91 -30.00 12.50
C GLY A 304 5.40 -30.21 12.63
N VAL A 305 4.65 -30.33 11.54
CA VAL A 305 3.23 -30.74 11.63
C VAL A 305 3.19 -32.24 11.95
N VAL A 306 2.49 -32.61 13.01
CA VAL A 306 2.27 -34.01 13.41
C VAL A 306 0.78 -34.28 13.49
N GLN A 307 0.37 -35.47 13.07
CA GLN A 307 -1.02 -35.91 13.05
C GLN A 307 -1.10 -37.33 13.61
N ASP A 308 -2.28 -37.67 14.14
CA ASP A 308 -2.63 -39.04 14.53
C ASP A 308 -1.69 -39.67 15.58
N VAL A 309 -1.11 -38.85 16.46
CA VAL A 309 -0.17 -39.32 17.48
C VAL A 309 -0.92 -39.78 18.73
N SER A 310 -0.56 -40.94 19.27
CA SER A 310 -1.29 -41.58 20.39
C SER A 310 -1.24 -40.81 21.71
N SER A 311 -0.28 -39.89 21.89
CA SER A 311 -0.14 -39.13 23.13
C SER A 311 0.28 -37.69 22.88
N LYS A 312 -0.12 -36.82 23.82
CA LYS A 312 0.28 -35.41 23.83
C LYS A 312 1.81 -35.24 23.99
N ALA A 313 2.44 -36.04 24.84
CA ALA A 313 3.88 -35.97 25.07
C ALA A 313 4.65 -36.33 23.79
N GLN A 314 4.27 -37.45 23.15
CA GLN A 314 4.89 -37.91 21.91
C GLN A 314 4.70 -36.91 20.77
N ALA A 315 3.48 -36.38 20.59
CA ALA A 315 3.22 -35.37 19.56
C ALA A 315 4.13 -34.15 19.75
N LYS A 316 4.29 -33.69 21.00
CA LYS A 316 5.18 -32.58 21.29
C LYS A 316 6.64 -32.91 21.02
N LEU A 317 7.10 -34.10 21.38
CA LEU A 317 8.46 -34.57 21.11
C LEU A 317 8.74 -34.63 19.60
N ASP A 318 7.86 -35.25 18.82
CA ASP A 318 7.97 -35.37 17.36
C ASP A 318 8.04 -34.00 16.68
N MET A 319 7.19 -33.04 17.09
CA MET A 319 7.27 -31.66 16.60
C MET A 319 8.63 -31.03 16.93
N THR A 320 9.14 -31.28 18.14
CA THR A 320 10.38 -30.70 18.66
C THR A 320 11.59 -31.24 17.92
N GLU A 321 11.65 -32.54 17.64
CA GLU A 321 12.70 -33.17 16.84
C GLU A 321 12.75 -32.63 15.42
N GLN A 322 11.59 -32.50 14.75
CA GLN A 322 11.53 -31.95 13.39
C GLN A 322 12.03 -30.51 13.34
N VAL A 323 11.60 -29.67 14.30
CA VAL A 323 12.07 -28.28 14.38
C VAL A 323 13.57 -28.22 14.67
N PHE A 324 14.08 -29.06 15.57
CA PHE A 324 15.50 -29.12 15.89
C PHE A 324 16.35 -29.55 14.68
N ALA A 325 15.93 -30.59 13.95
CA ALA A 325 16.61 -31.06 12.75
C ALA A 325 16.72 -29.94 11.69
N TRP A 326 15.64 -29.18 11.48
CA TRP A 326 15.65 -28.04 10.58
C TRP A 326 16.58 -26.91 11.05
N LEU A 327 16.58 -26.57 12.36
CA LEU A 327 17.48 -25.55 12.91
C LEU A 327 18.96 -25.90 12.69
N VAL A 328 19.31 -27.17 12.81
CA VAL A 328 20.67 -27.65 12.52
C VAL A 328 21.00 -27.49 11.03
N GLY A 329 20.07 -27.82 10.14
CA GLY A 329 20.24 -27.64 8.69
C GLY A 329 20.41 -26.17 8.29
N GLU A 330 19.61 -25.28 8.88
CA GLU A 330 19.68 -23.84 8.62
C GLU A 330 21.00 -23.23 9.10
N GLU A 331 21.55 -23.68 10.24
CA GLU A 331 22.88 -23.28 10.70
C GLU A 331 23.99 -23.70 9.72
N GLN A 332 23.92 -24.95 9.22
CA GLN A 332 24.89 -25.45 8.25
C GLN A 332 24.82 -24.67 6.93
N LYS A 333 23.60 -24.34 6.48
CA LYS A 333 23.38 -23.51 5.30
C LYS A 333 24.04 -22.14 5.44
N ARG A 334 23.81 -21.44 6.56
CA ARG A 334 24.45 -20.14 6.83
C ARG A 334 25.96 -20.21 6.85
N LYS A 335 26.54 -21.25 7.48
CA LYS A 335 28.01 -21.47 7.47
C LYS A 335 28.56 -21.70 6.07
N LYS A 336 27.83 -22.47 5.24
CA LYS A 336 28.22 -22.72 3.85
C LYS A 336 28.17 -21.44 3.01
N ASP A 337 27.13 -20.65 3.18
CA ASP A 337 26.97 -19.37 2.47
C ASP A 337 28.05 -18.37 2.89
N GLU A 338 28.37 -18.31 4.19
CA GLU A 338 29.49 -17.52 4.72
C GLU A 338 30.83 -17.96 4.13
N ALA A 339 31.11 -19.27 4.10
CA ALA A 339 32.34 -19.80 3.51
C ALA A 339 32.43 -19.49 2.01
N THR A 340 31.31 -19.54 1.29
CA THR A 340 31.23 -19.24 -0.15
C THR A 340 31.47 -17.74 -0.40
N MET A 341 30.88 -16.86 0.43
CA MET A 341 31.09 -15.41 0.36
C MET A 341 32.55 -15.02 0.68
N LEU A 342 33.19 -15.69 1.64
CA LEU A 342 34.60 -15.47 1.95
C LEU A 342 35.51 -15.97 0.82
N SER A 343 35.20 -17.12 0.21
CA SER A 343 35.98 -17.66 -0.91
C SER A 343 35.87 -16.81 -2.17
N SER A 344 34.76 -16.11 -2.40
CA SER A 344 34.58 -15.28 -3.60
C SER A 344 35.30 -13.92 -3.54
N ARG A 345 35.87 -13.54 -2.38
CA ARG A 345 36.56 -12.26 -2.19
C ARG A 345 38.06 -12.31 -2.48
N PHE A 346 38.63 -13.50 -2.68
CA PHE A 346 40.04 -13.72 -2.99
C PHE A 346 40.21 -14.16 -4.45
#